data_AF-A0A7S4NSX0-F1
#
_entry.id   AF-A0A7S4NSX0-F1
#
_cell.length_a   1.000
_cell.length_b   1.000
_cell.length_c   1.000
_cell.angle_alpha   90.00
_cell.angle_beta   90.00
_cell.angle_gamma   90.00
#
_symmetry.space_group_name_H-M   'P 1'
#
loop_
_entity.id
_entity.type
_entity.pdbx_description
1 polymer ?
#
loop_
_entity_poly.entity_id
_entity_poly.type
_entity_poly.pdbx_seq_one_letter_code
_entity_poly.pdbx_strand_id
1 'polypeptide(L)'
;KLGRTRRGRGSHRADPLKREEGKVEEMIAASAGDEPDEAEDGGIDELLAGMRSFQPQDRSRAADLAGGIGRTKRGARILQERGVTAKLASLLCDSSEEVKEAAAIALRACCGSGGEAAYEAAVRGDLMTPLLSSIASHVRMSGTPGAAGRDELLCELLDLLWETCEVSSQAVKRVND
;
A
#
# COMPACT_ATOMS: atom_id res chain seq x y z
N LYS A 1 41.97 64.73 -47.09
CA LYS A 1 40.56 64.87 -47.56
C LYS A 1 39.76 63.72 -46.97
N LEU A 2 38.71 64.03 -46.17
CA LEU A 2 37.41 63.33 -45.98
C LEU A 2 37.46 61.80 -45.76
N GLY A 3 36.87 61.13 -44.77
CA GLY A 3 35.87 61.46 -43.74
C GLY A 3 35.06 60.18 -43.38
N ARG A 4 34.57 60.11 -42.13
CA ARG A 4 33.36 59.41 -41.63
C ARG A 4 33.33 57.87 -41.40
N THR A 5 33.42 57.53 -40.10
CA THR A 5 32.46 56.77 -39.24
C THR A 5 31.66 55.56 -39.77
N ARG A 6 31.68 54.44 -39.03
CA ARG A 6 30.52 53.98 -38.22
C ARG A 6 30.81 52.79 -37.27
N ARG A 7 30.32 52.92 -36.04
CA ARG A 7 30.10 51.90 -35.00
C ARG A 7 29.08 50.84 -35.47
N GLY A 8 29.18 49.62 -34.94
CA GLY A 8 28.07 48.67 -35.02
C GLY A 8 28.29 47.30 -34.37
N ARG A 9 27.97 47.22 -33.08
CA ARG A 9 27.34 46.08 -32.37
C ARG A 9 27.99 44.68 -32.49
N GLY A 10 28.60 44.27 -31.37
CA GLY A 10 28.73 42.85 -31.03
C GLY A 10 27.35 42.20 -30.99
N SER A 11 27.19 41.14 -31.80
CA SER A 11 26.06 40.25 -31.75
C SER A 11 26.41 39.12 -30.79
N HIS A 12 26.00 39.25 -29.53
CA HIS A 12 25.81 38.08 -28.67
C HIS A 12 24.67 37.27 -29.28
N ARG A 13 25.03 36.32 -30.14
CA ARG A 13 24.11 35.28 -30.59
C ARG A 13 23.95 34.33 -29.40
N ALA A 14 22.91 34.57 -28.60
CA ALA A 14 22.49 33.63 -27.59
C ALA A 14 22.18 32.30 -28.27
N ASP A 15 22.86 31.24 -27.84
CA ASP A 15 22.58 29.87 -28.28
C ASP A 15 21.13 29.51 -27.91
N PRO A 16 20.28 29.15 -28.88
CA PRO A 16 18.89 28.78 -28.61
C PRO A 16 18.76 27.45 -27.85
N LEU A 17 19.85 26.67 -27.71
CA LEU A 17 19.84 25.37 -27.04
C LEU A 17 19.91 25.47 -25.50
N LYS A 18 20.48 26.54 -24.93
CA LYS A 18 20.52 26.72 -23.46
C LYS A 18 19.20 27.19 -22.85
N ARG A 19 18.28 27.68 -23.68
CA ARG A 19 16.97 28.19 -23.22
C ARG A 19 15.92 27.08 -23.11
N GLU A 20 16.17 25.96 -23.78
CA GLU A 20 15.30 24.78 -23.75
C GLU A 20 15.61 23.90 -22.54
N GLU A 21 16.89 23.77 -22.14
CA GLU A 21 17.32 22.98 -20.97
C GLU A 21 16.71 23.51 -19.65
N GLY A 22 16.69 24.83 -19.44
CA GLY A 22 16.05 25.41 -18.25
C GLY A 22 14.52 25.32 -18.26
N LYS A 23 13.91 25.11 -19.43
CA LYS A 23 12.44 25.02 -19.58
C LYS A 23 11.94 23.60 -19.37
N VAL A 24 12.74 22.59 -19.72
CA VAL A 24 12.45 21.20 -19.34
C VAL A 24 12.66 20.98 -17.85
N GLU A 25 13.69 21.57 -17.23
CA GLU A 25 13.87 21.46 -15.77
C GLU A 25 12.72 22.12 -14.97
N GLU A 26 12.20 23.27 -15.44
CA GLU A 26 11.03 23.91 -14.83
C GLU A 26 9.72 23.13 -15.09
N MET A 27 9.60 22.41 -16.22
CA MET A 27 8.48 21.51 -16.51
C MET A 27 8.52 20.19 -15.72
N ILE A 28 9.72 19.67 -15.40
CA ILE A 28 9.85 18.47 -14.56
C ILE A 28 9.58 18.83 -13.09
N ALA A 29 9.92 20.05 -12.66
CA ALA A 29 9.56 20.56 -11.33
C ALA A 29 8.05 20.86 -11.18
N ALA A 30 7.35 21.19 -12.26
CA ALA A 30 5.92 21.46 -12.25
C ALA A 30 5.03 20.19 -12.27
N SER A 31 5.61 18.98 -12.36
CA SER A 31 4.89 17.71 -12.20
C SER A 31 4.98 17.13 -10.79
N ALA A 32 5.55 17.86 -9.83
CA ALA A 32 5.44 17.54 -8.40
C ALA A 32 4.13 18.07 -7.79
N GLY A 33 3.06 18.09 -8.59
CA GLY A 33 1.70 18.23 -8.07
C GLY A 33 1.23 16.89 -7.55
N ASP A 34 1.61 16.56 -6.32
CA ASP A 34 0.86 15.61 -5.48
C ASP A 34 -0.47 16.29 -5.08
N GLU A 35 -1.29 16.66 -6.06
CA GLU A 35 -2.71 16.88 -5.80
C GLU A 35 -3.33 15.49 -5.73
N PRO A 36 -3.92 15.08 -4.58
CA PRO A 36 -4.63 13.81 -4.52
C PRO A 36 -5.76 13.89 -5.54
N ASP A 37 -5.75 12.96 -6.50
CA ASP A 37 -6.84 12.84 -7.46
C ASP A 37 -8.11 12.56 -6.64
N GLU A 38 -9.05 13.52 -6.56
CA GLU A 38 -10.29 13.36 -5.78
C GLU A 38 -11.07 12.09 -6.20
N ALA A 39 -10.82 11.58 -7.41
CA ALA A 39 -11.33 10.30 -7.89
C ALA A 39 -10.66 9.08 -7.20
N GLU A 40 -9.36 9.13 -6.89
CA GLU A 40 -8.68 8.13 -6.06
C GLU A 40 -9.25 8.16 -4.63
N ASP A 41 -9.55 9.36 -4.11
CA ASP A 41 -10.09 9.56 -2.75
C ASP A 41 -11.48 8.94 -2.57
N GLY A 42 -12.41 9.21 -3.51
CA GLY A 42 -13.74 8.62 -3.48
C GLY A 42 -13.72 7.08 -3.59
N GLY A 43 -12.78 6.54 -4.36
CA GLY A 43 -12.61 5.09 -4.51
C GLY A 43 -12.13 4.40 -3.23
N ILE A 44 -11.22 5.03 -2.47
CA ILE A 44 -10.74 4.48 -1.19
C ILE A 44 -11.81 4.58 -0.09
N ASP A 45 -12.62 5.64 -0.08
CA ASP A 45 -13.73 5.76 0.87
C ASP A 45 -14.81 4.68 0.63
N GLU A 46 -15.15 4.41 -0.63
CA GLU A 46 -16.06 3.32 -1.00
C GLU A 46 -15.48 1.94 -0.61
N LEU A 47 -14.18 1.73 -0.82
CA LEU A 47 -13.46 0.54 -0.38
C LEU A 47 -13.58 0.32 1.13
N LEU A 48 -13.32 1.37 1.93
CA LEU A 48 -13.44 1.34 3.39
C LEU A 48 -14.89 1.12 3.84
N ALA A 49 -15.87 1.67 3.13
CA ALA A 49 -17.29 1.42 3.38
C ALA A 49 -17.66 -0.04 3.12
N GLY A 50 -17.16 -0.63 2.02
CA GLY A 50 -17.33 -2.05 1.69
C GLY A 50 -16.77 -2.97 2.78
N MET A 51 -15.59 -2.66 3.31
CA MET A 51 -14.99 -3.39 4.44
C MET A 51 -15.79 -3.29 5.75
N ARG A 52 -16.74 -2.36 5.84
CA ARG A 52 -17.64 -2.17 7.00
C ARG A 52 -19.06 -2.71 6.73
N SER A 53 -19.31 -3.26 5.54
CA SER A 53 -20.61 -3.83 5.18
C SER A 53 -20.98 -4.99 6.12
N PHE A 54 -22.28 -5.15 6.36
CA PHE A 54 -22.81 -6.31 7.08
C PHE A 54 -22.70 -7.61 6.26
N GLN A 55 -22.62 -7.52 4.93
CA GLN A 55 -22.50 -8.68 4.06
C GLN A 55 -21.04 -9.15 3.97
N PRO A 56 -20.73 -10.42 4.28
CA PRO A 56 -19.38 -10.94 4.15
C PRO A 56 -18.79 -10.81 2.74
N GLN A 57 -19.62 -10.96 1.71
CA GLN A 57 -19.19 -10.88 0.30
C GLN A 57 -18.71 -9.48 -0.08
N ASP A 58 -19.32 -8.44 0.48
CA ASP A 58 -18.87 -7.07 0.26
C ASP A 58 -17.53 -6.82 0.96
N ARG A 59 -17.35 -7.40 2.16
CA ARG A 59 -16.10 -7.27 2.91
C ARG A 59 -14.95 -8.02 2.24
N SER A 60 -15.18 -9.25 1.76
CA SER A 60 -14.16 -10.04 1.03
C SER A 60 -13.78 -9.33 -0.27
N ARG A 61 -14.78 -8.92 -1.06
CA ARG A 61 -14.54 -8.15 -2.30
C ARG A 61 -13.77 -6.86 -2.05
N ALA A 62 -14.08 -6.12 -0.99
CA ALA A 62 -13.34 -4.91 -0.64
C ALA A 62 -11.90 -5.22 -0.22
N ALA A 63 -11.66 -6.31 0.53
CA ALA A 63 -10.31 -6.75 0.86
C ALA A 63 -9.53 -7.15 -0.41
N ASP A 64 -10.13 -7.89 -1.33
CA ASP A 64 -9.49 -8.29 -2.60
C ASP A 64 -9.12 -7.08 -3.46
N LEU A 65 -10.02 -6.09 -3.56
CA LEU A 65 -9.76 -4.85 -4.30
C LEU A 65 -8.58 -4.07 -3.67
N ALA A 66 -8.51 -4.02 -2.34
CA ALA A 66 -7.38 -3.44 -1.63
C ALA A 66 -6.09 -4.20 -1.94
N GLY A 67 -6.12 -5.54 -1.94
CA GLY A 67 -4.99 -6.38 -2.33
C GLY A 67 -4.54 -6.13 -3.76
N GLY A 68 -5.47 -5.93 -4.70
CA GLY A 68 -5.19 -5.57 -6.09
C GLY A 68 -4.47 -4.22 -6.23
N ILE A 69 -4.98 -3.18 -5.56
CA ILE A 69 -4.35 -1.85 -5.52
C ILE A 69 -2.96 -1.92 -4.86
N GLY A 70 -2.87 -2.68 -3.77
CA GLY A 70 -1.67 -2.87 -2.96
C GLY A 70 -0.50 -3.57 -3.66
N ARG A 71 -0.68 -4.13 -4.87
CA ARG A 71 0.40 -4.79 -5.63
C ARG A 71 1.44 -3.84 -6.21
N THR A 72 1.22 -2.53 -6.10
CA THR A 72 2.15 -1.49 -6.54
C THR A 72 2.64 -0.69 -5.35
N LYS A 73 3.88 -0.18 -5.41
CA LYS A 73 4.43 0.66 -4.34
C LYS A 73 3.57 1.90 -4.06
N ARG A 74 3.07 2.54 -5.12
CA ARG A 74 2.18 3.70 -5.02
C ARG A 74 0.85 3.32 -4.36
N GLY A 75 0.20 2.26 -4.83
CA GLY A 75 -1.07 1.80 -4.26
C GLY A 75 -0.92 1.38 -2.80
N ALA A 76 0.11 0.60 -2.46
CA ALA A 76 0.41 0.23 -1.08
C ALA A 76 0.61 1.45 -0.17
N ARG A 77 1.34 2.47 -0.65
CA ARG A 77 1.52 3.74 0.09
C ARG A 77 0.19 4.45 0.33
N ILE A 78 -0.64 4.61 -0.70
CA ILE A 78 -1.96 5.25 -0.57
C ILE A 78 -2.84 4.48 0.43
N LEU A 79 -2.93 3.16 0.30
CA LEU A 79 -3.72 2.32 1.20
C LEU A 79 -3.25 2.44 2.66
N GLN A 80 -1.93 2.51 2.88
CA GLN A 80 -1.35 2.72 4.20
C GLN A 80 -1.71 4.10 4.77
N GLU A 81 -1.51 5.17 4.00
CA GLU A 81 -1.78 6.56 4.40
C GLU A 81 -3.27 6.78 4.70
N ARG A 82 -4.15 6.06 4.00
CA ARG A 82 -5.62 6.11 4.20
C ARG A 82 -6.14 5.15 5.26
N GLY A 83 -5.27 4.40 5.96
CA GLY A 83 -5.64 3.50 7.04
C GLY A 83 -6.34 2.21 6.59
N VAL A 84 -6.27 1.86 5.30
CA VAL A 84 -6.85 0.62 4.76
C VAL A 84 -6.12 -0.59 5.33
N THR A 85 -4.79 -0.55 5.46
CA THR A 85 -3.99 -1.64 6.05
C THR A 85 -4.44 -1.96 7.48
N ALA A 86 -4.74 -0.94 8.31
CA ALA A 86 -5.26 -1.15 9.65
C ALA A 86 -6.65 -1.78 9.64
N LYS A 87 -7.50 -1.39 8.69
CA LYS A 87 -8.82 -2.01 8.52
C LYS A 87 -8.70 -3.47 8.08
N LEU A 88 -7.81 -3.80 7.15
CA LEU A 88 -7.50 -5.17 6.74
C LEU A 88 -7.02 -6.01 7.93
N ALA A 89 -6.13 -5.49 8.78
CA ALA A 89 -5.68 -6.18 9.99
C ALA A 89 -6.84 -6.54 10.91
N SER A 90 -7.83 -5.65 11.07
CA SER A 90 -9.04 -5.95 11.86
C SER A 90 -9.90 -7.08 11.27
N LEU A 91 -9.90 -7.25 9.94
CA LEU A 91 -10.68 -8.28 9.24
C LEU A 91 -10.09 -9.69 9.42
N LEU A 92 -8.85 -9.83 9.90
CA LEU A 92 -8.31 -11.14 10.30
C LEU A 92 -9.10 -11.79 11.46
N CYS A 93 -9.87 -10.99 12.20
CA CYS A 93 -10.79 -11.43 13.26
C CYS A 93 -12.26 -11.52 12.81
N ASP A 94 -12.55 -11.42 11.51
CA ASP A 94 -13.93 -11.54 10.99
C ASP A 94 -14.54 -12.91 11.33
N SER A 95 -15.86 -13.05 11.27
CA SER A 95 -16.51 -14.35 11.46
C SER A 95 -16.46 -15.21 10.19
N SER A 96 -16.29 -14.60 9.01
CA SER A 96 -16.18 -15.29 7.73
C SER A 96 -14.73 -15.65 7.41
N GLU A 97 -14.46 -16.93 7.12
CA GLU A 97 -13.13 -17.39 6.70
C GLU A 97 -12.69 -16.77 5.36
N GLU A 98 -13.62 -16.62 4.41
CA GLU A 98 -13.37 -15.95 3.11
C GLU A 98 -12.88 -14.51 3.32
N VAL A 99 -13.45 -13.78 4.29
CA VAL A 99 -13.04 -12.40 4.59
C VAL A 99 -11.65 -12.37 5.22
N LYS A 100 -11.34 -13.34 6.10
CA LYS A 100 -10.01 -13.45 6.71
C LYS A 100 -8.94 -13.74 5.67
N GLU A 101 -9.23 -14.66 4.74
CA GLU A 101 -8.31 -15.07 3.69
C GLU A 101 -8.02 -13.89 2.76
N ALA A 102 -9.06 -13.24 2.24
CA ALA A 102 -8.92 -12.03 1.41
C ALA A 102 -8.12 -10.94 2.15
N ALA A 103 -8.37 -10.75 3.45
CA ALA A 103 -7.63 -9.78 4.27
C ALA A 103 -6.15 -10.15 4.44
N ALA A 104 -5.83 -11.43 4.67
CA ALA A 104 -4.45 -11.91 4.80
C ALA A 104 -3.68 -11.71 3.49
N ILE A 105 -4.25 -12.14 2.36
CA ILE A 105 -3.68 -11.96 1.01
C ILE A 105 -3.47 -10.47 0.71
N ALA A 106 -4.45 -9.62 1.02
CA ALA A 106 -4.35 -8.19 0.80
C ALA A 106 -3.26 -7.54 1.65
N LEU A 107 -3.11 -7.94 2.93
CA LEU A 107 -2.06 -7.46 3.81
C LEU A 107 -0.67 -7.81 3.30
N ARG A 108 -0.47 -9.05 2.84
CA ARG A 108 0.78 -9.49 2.21
C ARG A 108 1.11 -8.65 0.98
N ALA A 109 0.13 -8.41 0.11
CA ALA A 109 0.33 -7.58 -1.08
C ALA A 109 0.71 -6.13 -0.72
N CYS A 110 -0.03 -5.51 0.19
CA CYS A 110 0.20 -4.13 0.62
C CYS A 110 1.56 -3.98 1.31
N CYS A 111 1.86 -4.83 2.30
CA CYS A 111 3.10 -4.76 3.05
C CYS A 111 4.31 -5.17 2.20
N GLY A 112 4.19 -6.23 1.41
CA GLY A 112 5.24 -6.70 0.51
C GLY A 112 5.66 -5.64 -0.51
N SER A 113 4.68 -4.96 -1.13
CA SER A 113 4.97 -3.86 -2.07
C SER A 113 5.50 -2.62 -1.35
N GLY A 114 5.01 -2.31 -0.15
CA GLY A 114 5.49 -1.20 0.67
C GLY A 114 6.86 -1.43 1.33
N GLY A 115 7.32 -2.68 1.39
CA GLY A 115 8.59 -3.08 1.99
C GLY A 115 8.61 -2.95 3.52
N GLU A 116 9.83 -2.87 4.07
CA GLU A 116 10.08 -2.85 5.52
C GLU A 116 9.25 -1.80 6.27
N ALA A 117 9.17 -0.59 5.73
CA ALA A 117 8.42 0.50 6.35
C ALA A 117 6.92 0.18 6.50
N ALA A 118 6.34 -0.56 5.56
CA ALA A 118 4.93 -0.93 5.62
C ALA A 118 4.67 -2.02 6.65
N TYR A 119 5.51 -3.07 6.72
CA TYR A 119 5.42 -4.08 7.79
C TYR A 119 5.59 -3.45 9.18
N GLU A 120 6.60 -2.61 9.37
CA GLU A 120 6.81 -1.90 10.66
C GLU A 120 5.63 -1.00 11.02
N ALA A 121 5.04 -0.31 10.04
CA ALA A 121 3.84 0.49 10.27
C ALA A 121 2.63 -0.37 10.64
N ALA A 122 2.45 -1.53 10.00
CA ALA A 122 1.38 -2.47 10.30
C ALA A 122 1.55 -3.09 11.69
N VAL A 123 2.76 -3.50 12.08
CA VAL A 123 3.07 -4.02 13.43
C VAL A 123 2.79 -2.96 14.49
N ARG A 124 3.20 -1.71 14.26
CA ARG A 124 2.90 -0.58 15.16
C ARG A 124 1.40 -0.30 15.25
N GLY A 125 0.67 -0.53 14.16
CA GLY A 125 -0.78 -0.46 14.06
C GLY A 125 -1.53 -1.69 14.58
N ASP A 126 -0.85 -2.55 15.35
CA ASP A 126 -1.42 -3.74 15.98
C ASP A 126 -1.80 -4.89 15.02
N LEU A 127 -1.04 -5.11 13.93
CA LEU A 127 -1.22 -6.28 13.06
C LEU A 127 -1.05 -7.63 13.80
N MET A 128 -0.11 -7.70 14.74
CA MET A 128 0.26 -8.97 15.38
C MET A 128 -0.85 -9.57 16.24
N THR A 129 -1.62 -8.75 16.95
CA THR A 129 -2.70 -9.21 17.84
C THR A 129 -3.82 -9.96 17.08
N PRO A 130 -4.45 -9.40 16.03
CA PRO A 130 -5.48 -10.09 15.28
C PRO A 130 -4.92 -11.27 14.48
N LEU A 131 -3.68 -11.19 13.97
CA LEU A 131 -3.02 -12.28 13.26
C LEU A 131 -2.83 -13.51 14.15
N LEU A 132 -2.18 -13.34 15.31
CA LEU A 132 -1.93 -14.42 16.26
C LEU A 132 -3.24 -14.98 16.83
N SER A 133 -4.23 -14.12 17.08
CA SER A 133 -5.56 -14.55 17.52
C SER A 133 -6.25 -15.43 16.47
N SER A 134 -6.14 -15.08 15.19
CA SER A 134 -6.73 -15.84 14.09
C SER A 134 -6.08 -17.21 13.94
N ILE A 135 -4.74 -17.28 13.96
CA ILE A 135 -3.97 -18.53 13.93
C ILE A 135 -4.34 -19.42 15.13
N ALA A 136 -4.33 -18.87 16.35
CA ALA A 136 -4.67 -19.63 17.55
C ALA A 136 -6.11 -20.16 17.52
N SER A 137 -7.06 -19.36 17.01
CA SER A 137 -8.43 -19.80 16.80
C SER A 137 -8.50 -20.96 15.80
N HIS A 138 -7.73 -20.88 14.71
CA HIS A 138 -7.69 -21.92 13.69
C HIS A 138 -7.17 -23.25 14.25
N VAL A 139 -6.04 -23.21 14.96
CA VAL A 139 -5.42 -24.39 15.57
C VAL A 139 -6.37 -25.05 16.58
N ARG A 140 -7.08 -24.28 17.41
CA ARG A 140 -8.06 -24.83 18.36
C ARG A 140 -9.23 -25.54 17.69
N MET A 141 -9.60 -25.14 16.48
CA MET A 141 -10.72 -25.69 15.73
C MET A 141 -10.31 -26.83 14.77
N SER A 142 -9.00 -27.06 14.61
CA SER A 142 -8.45 -28.18 13.84
C SER A 142 -8.89 -29.51 14.48
N GLY A 143 -9.51 -30.39 13.68
CA GLY A 143 -10.12 -31.65 14.14
C GLY A 143 -11.65 -31.69 14.11
N THR A 144 -12.33 -30.62 13.69
CA THR A 144 -13.79 -30.64 13.46
C THR A 144 -14.13 -31.04 12.00
N PRO A 145 -15.23 -31.79 11.75
CA PRO A 145 -15.65 -32.14 10.40
C PRO A 145 -15.92 -30.89 9.55
N GLY A 146 -15.43 -30.86 8.30
CA GLY A 146 -15.57 -29.71 7.38
C GLY A 146 -14.32 -28.83 7.25
N ALA A 147 -13.12 -29.41 7.26
CA ALA A 147 -11.83 -28.71 7.23
C ALA A 147 -11.32 -28.32 5.81
N ALA A 148 -12.03 -28.70 4.74
CA ALA A 148 -11.65 -28.30 3.39
C ALA A 148 -11.84 -26.77 3.23
N GLY A 149 -10.78 -26.04 2.85
CA GLY A 149 -10.71 -24.57 2.78
C GLY A 149 -10.09 -23.90 4.01
N ARG A 150 -10.03 -24.59 5.15
CA ARG A 150 -9.42 -24.07 6.37
C ARG A 150 -7.88 -24.06 6.30
N ASP A 151 -7.31 -25.07 5.67
CA ASP A 151 -5.86 -25.18 5.52
C ASP A 151 -5.27 -24.06 4.64
N GLU A 152 -6.03 -23.58 3.64
CA GLU A 152 -5.63 -22.48 2.75
C GLU A 152 -5.51 -21.16 3.52
N LEU A 153 -6.54 -20.81 4.31
CA LEU A 153 -6.48 -19.67 5.22
C LEU A 153 -5.31 -19.76 6.19
N LEU A 154 -5.07 -20.93 6.79
CA LEU A 154 -3.97 -21.10 7.74
C LEU A 154 -2.61 -20.86 7.05
N CYS A 155 -2.42 -21.36 5.83
CA CYS A 155 -1.22 -21.08 5.04
C CYS A 155 -1.04 -19.57 4.83
N GLU A 156 -2.08 -18.84 4.44
CA GLU A 156 -1.99 -17.38 4.22
C GLU A 156 -1.66 -16.61 5.52
N LEU A 157 -2.22 -17.04 6.65
CA LEU A 157 -1.90 -16.44 7.95
C LEU A 157 -0.46 -16.74 8.38
N LEU A 158 0.03 -17.96 8.16
CA LEU A 158 1.40 -18.35 8.49
C LEU A 158 2.42 -17.66 7.59
N ASP A 159 2.13 -17.51 6.30
CA ASP A 159 2.96 -16.74 5.36
C ASP A 159 3.05 -15.28 5.79
N LEU A 160 1.91 -14.64 6.12
CA LEU A 160 1.89 -13.26 6.61
C LEU A 160 2.69 -13.13 7.90
N LEU A 161 2.56 -14.09 8.83
CA LEU A 161 3.34 -14.10 10.07
C LEU A 161 4.83 -14.22 9.80
N TRP A 162 5.22 -15.14 8.91
CA TRP A 162 6.60 -15.36 8.51
C TRP A 162 7.21 -14.09 7.92
N GLU A 163 6.58 -13.53 6.89
CA GLU A 163 7.05 -12.30 6.21
C GLU A 163 7.17 -11.13 7.20
N THR A 164 6.20 -10.98 8.09
CA THR A 164 6.23 -9.91 9.10
C THR A 164 7.36 -10.11 10.10
N CYS A 165 7.64 -11.34 10.53
CA CYS A 165 8.73 -11.66 11.46
C CYS A 165 10.11 -11.60 10.80
N GLU A 166 10.21 -11.93 9.51
CA GLU A 166 11.45 -11.81 8.74
C GLU A 166 11.92 -10.35 8.66
N VAL A 167 10.96 -9.43 8.59
CA VAL A 167 11.21 -8.00 8.41
C VAL A 167 11.23 -7.22 9.73
N SER A 168 10.35 -7.55 10.68
CA SER A 168 10.17 -6.77 11.91
C SER A 168 10.65 -7.49 13.16
N SER A 169 11.71 -6.96 13.78
CA SER A 169 12.17 -7.43 15.10
C SER A 169 11.14 -7.22 16.21
N GLN A 170 10.22 -6.25 16.06
CA GLN A 170 9.12 -6.05 16.99
C GLN A 170 8.08 -7.15 16.88
N ALA A 171 7.78 -7.61 15.66
CA ALA A 171 6.91 -8.77 15.44
C ALA A 171 7.47 -10.02 16.11
N VAL A 172 8.77 -10.28 15.96
CA VAL A 172 9.45 -11.41 16.62
C VAL A 172 9.29 -11.37 18.14
N LYS A 173 9.38 -10.19 18.75
CA LYS A 173 9.16 -10.05 20.21
C LYS A 173 7.73 -10.43 20.59
N ARG A 174 6.74 -9.92 19.87
CA ARG A 174 5.31 -10.22 20.12
C ARG A 174 4.96 -11.70 19.99
N VAL A 175 5.66 -12.46 19.16
CA VAL A 175 5.46 -13.93 19.04
C VAL A 175 6.05 -14.69 20.23
N ASN A 176 7.11 -14.16 20.83
CA ASN A 176 7.82 -14.79 21.95
C ASN A 176 7.32 -14.36 23.33
N ASP A 177 6.47 -13.34 23.40
CA ASP A 177 5.81 -12.86 24.63
C ASP A 177 4.65 -13.80 25.04
#